data_AF-A0A3B4AZ12-F1
#
_entry.id   AF-A0A3B4AZ12-F1
#
_cell.length_a   1.000
_cell.length_b   1.000
_cell.length_c   1.000
_cell.angle_alpha   90.00
_cell.angle_beta   90.00
_cell.angle_gamma   90.00
#
_symmetry.space_group_name_H-M   'P 1'
#
loop_
_entity.id
_entity.type
_entity.pdbx_description
1 polymer ?
#
loop_
_entity_poly.entity_id
_entity_poly.type
_entity_poly.pdbx_seq_one_letter_code
_entity_poly.pdbx_strand_id
1 'polypeptide(L)'
;MTMEEVREYERATQEATNQKIGSFPPAISITETPLPMNSRNGPNSAPSTPLSSEAPDFLSVPKERPRKKSAPETLTLPDPGRRDSLFKLPTYGNTAMSVGDRPR
;
A
#
# COMPACT_ATOMS: atom_id res chain seq x y z
N MET A 1 14.67 -15.97 3.97
CA MET A 1 14.40 -15.16 5.16
C MET A 1 13.16 -15.70 5.82
N THR A 2 13.29 -16.23 7.03
CA THR A 2 12.18 -16.77 7.83
C THR A 2 11.56 -15.66 8.68
N MET A 3 10.33 -15.85 9.17
CA MET A 3 9.71 -14.87 10.08
C MET A 3 10.50 -14.71 11.38
N GLU A 4 11.24 -15.73 11.80
CA GLU A 4 12.07 -15.66 13.00
C GLU A 4 13.31 -14.81 12.77
N GLU A 5 13.98 -15.00 11.63
CA GLU A 5 15.13 -14.18 11.22
C GLU A 5 14.75 -12.69 11.11
N VAL A 6 13.53 -12.38 10.65
CA VAL A 6 13.04 -10.99 10.59
C VAL A 6 12.86 -10.40 11.99
N ARG A 7 12.26 -11.15 12.93
CA ARG A 7 12.07 -10.70 14.32
C ARG A 7 13.39 -10.48 15.04
N GLU A 8 14.35 -11.38 14.85
CA GLU A 8 15.69 -11.25 15.43
C GLU A 8 16.41 -10.01 14.89
N TYR A 9 16.31 -9.75 13.58
CA TYR A 9 16.90 -8.57 12.96
C TYR A 9 16.31 -7.26 13.52
N GLU A 10 14.99 -7.18 13.65
CA GLU A 10 14.31 -6.01 14.23
C GLU A 10 14.75 -5.78 15.69
N ARG A 11 14.82 -6.86 16.49
CA ARG A 11 15.30 -6.82 17.88
C ARG A 11 16.75 -6.34 17.96
N ALA A 12 17.64 -6.94 17.17
CA ALA A 12 19.07 -6.61 17.18
C ALA A 12 19.32 -5.15 16.78
N THR A 13 18.56 -4.64 15.81
CA THR A 13 18.63 -3.23 15.39
C THR A 13 18.20 -2.28 16.52
N GLN A 14 17.13 -2.62 17.23
CA GLN A 14 16.68 -1.83 18.38
C GLN A 14 17.70 -1.86 19.52
N GLU A 15 18.26 -3.03 19.85
CA GLU A 15 19.28 -3.17 20.89
C GLU A 15 20.56 -2.40 20.56
N ALA A 16 21.03 -2.47 19.32
CA ALA A 16 22.18 -1.70 18.86
C ALA A 16 21.93 -0.18 18.97
N THR A 17 20.70 0.26 18.66
CA THR A 17 20.30 1.66 18.84
C THR A 17 20.32 2.05 20.32
N ASN A 18 19.75 1.22 21.19
CA ASN A 18 19.71 1.46 22.63
C ASN A 18 21.11 1.55 23.24
N GLN A 19 22.09 0.77 22.75
CA GLN A 19 23.49 0.87 23.18
C GLN A 19 24.14 2.19 22.73
N LYS A 20 23.74 2.74 21.58
CA LYS A 20 24.33 3.95 21.01
C LYS A 20 23.77 5.24 21.60
N ILE A 21 22.47 5.30 21.87
CA ILE A 21 21.78 6.52 22.31
C ILE A 21 21.07 6.40 23.67
N GLY A 22 21.15 5.24 24.31
CA GLY A 22 20.39 4.92 25.51
C GLY A 22 18.98 4.38 25.18
N SER A 23 18.34 3.74 26.15
CA SER A 23 16.94 3.34 26.02
C SER A 23 16.03 4.57 26.13
N PHE A 24 15.28 4.86 25.08
CA PHE A 24 14.25 5.90 25.12
C PHE A 24 12.92 5.25 25.54
N PRO A 25 12.29 5.67 26.65
CA PRO A 25 11.00 5.11 27.05
C PRO A 25 9.96 5.38 25.96
N PRO A 26 9.02 4.46 25.73
CA PRO A 26 7.92 4.71 24.80
C PRO A 26 7.21 6.01 25.20
N ALA A 27 6.81 6.80 24.20
CA ALA A 27 6.21 8.12 24.40
C ALA A 27 4.95 8.10 25.29
N ILE A 28 4.32 6.92 25.42
CA ILE A 28 3.27 6.65 26.39
C ILE A 28 3.72 5.50 27.30
N SER A 29 3.76 5.76 28.60
CA SER A 29 3.89 4.71 29.61
C SER A 29 2.49 4.37 30.12
N ILE A 30 2.07 3.13 29.92
CA ILE A 30 0.80 2.63 30.47
C ILE A 30 1.13 1.99 31.81
N THR A 31 0.93 2.73 32.90
CA THR A 31 0.93 2.16 34.24
C THR A 31 -0.39 1.44 34.46
N GLU A 32 -0.35 0.17 34.87
CA GLU A 32 -1.52 -0.57 35.35
C GLU A 32 -1.94 -0.06 36.74
N THR A 33 -2.27 1.23 36.84
CA THR A 33 -3.04 1.73 37.99
C THR A 33 -4.46 1.25 37.78
N PRO A 34 -5.03 0.38 38.65
CA PRO A 34 -6.43 0.02 38.55
C PRO A 34 -7.24 1.30 38.68
N LEU A 35 -7.79 1.77 37.56
CA LEU A 35 -8.70 2.90 37.56
C LEU A 35 -9.89 2.50 38.43
N PRO A 36 -10.31 3.32 39.41
CA PRO A 36 -11.54 3.05 40.14
C PRO A 36 -12.64 2.85 39.10
N MET A 37 -13.40 1.75 39.22
CA MET A 37 -14.57 1.48 38.41
C MET A 37 -15.49 2.69 38.51
N ASN A 38 -15.42 3.56 37.51
CA ASN A 38 -16.17 4.79 37.51
C ASN A 38 -17.64 4.38 37.46
N SER A 39 -18.40 4.76 38.49
CA SER A 39 -19.84 4.55 38.57
C SER A 39 -20.46 4.89 37.21
N ARG A 40 -21.26 3.96 36.68
CA ARG A 40 -21.82 3.90 35.32
C ARG A 40 -22.85 5.00 35.01
N ASN A 41 -22.73 6.17 35.66
CA ASN A 41 -23.75 7.22 35.69
C ASN A 41 -23.20 8.63 35.35
N GLY A 42 -22.03 8.74 34.72
CA GLY A 42 -21.63 9.98 34.04
C GLY A 42 -22.41 10.12 32.71
N PRO A 43 -22.71 11.35 32.23
CA PRO A 43 -23.30 11.52 30.90
C PRO A 43 -22.33 10.89 29.89
N ASN A 44 -22.77 9.82 29.23
CA ASN A 44 -22.03 9.15 28.17
C ASN A 44 -21.70 10.18 27.08
N SER A 45 -20.48 10.71 27.12
CA SER A 45 -19.94 11.60 26.08
C SER A 45 -19.51 10.82 24.83
N ALA A 46 -19.56 9.49 24.89
CA ALA A 46 -19.35 8.64 23.73
C ALA A 46 -20.55 8.76 22.80
N PRO A 47 -20.37 9.20 21.54
CA PRO A 47 -21.42 9.12 20.55
C PRO A 47 -21.85 7.66 20.41
N SER A 48 -23.15 7.38 20.54
CA SER A 48 -23.65 6.04 20.27
C SER A 48 -23.38 5.72 18.81
N THR A 49 -22.83 4.53 18.55
CA THR A 49 -22.80 3.99 17.20
C THR A 49 -24.22 4.02 16.65
N PRO A 50 -24.45 4.61 15.47
CA PRO A 50 -25.78 4.62 14.88
C PRO A 50 -26.23 3.17 14.66
N LEU A 51 -27.42 2.82 15.15
CA LEU A 51 -28.02 1.49 15.00
C LEU A 51 -28.46 1.19 13.55
N SER A 52 -28.36 2.17 12.65
CA SER A 52 -28.71 2.00 11.25
C SER A 52 -27.59 1.28 10.50
N SER A 53 -27.93 0.17 9.86
CA SER A 53 -27.06 -0.51 8.89
C SER A 53 -27.05 0.19 7.52
N GLU A 54 -27.87 1.21 7.33
CA GLU A 54 -27.93 2.00 6.10
C GLU A 54 -26.68 2.87 5.97
N ALA A 55 -26.04 2.80 4.81
CA ALA A 55 -24.87 3.61 4.53
C ALA A 55 -25.26 5.10 4.51
N PRO A 56 -24.47 6.00 5.14
CA PRO A 56 -24.73 7.42 5.09
C PRO A 56 -24.74 7.95 3.65
N ASP A 57 -25.67 8.85 3.34
CA ASP A 57 -25.85 9.44 2.00
C ASP A 57 -24.57 10.08 1.43
N PHE A 58 -23.69 10.55 2.31
CA PHE A 58 -22.40 11.17 1.94
C PHE A 58 -21.37 10.18 1.38
N LEU A 59 -21.56 8.87 1.60
CA LEU A 59 -20.76 7.82 0.96
C LEU A 59 -21.27 7.47 -0.45
N SER A 60 -22.42 8.00 -0.85
CA SER A 60 -22.88 7.81 -2.22
C SER A 60 -21.85 8.44 -3.17
N VAL A 61 -21.29 7.62 -4.05
CA VAL A 61 -20.44 8.11 -5.11
C VAL A 61 -21.27 9.10 -5.93
N PRO A 62 -20.80 10.34 -6.15
CA PRO A 62 -21.53 11.31 -6.96
C PRO A 62 -21.92 10.66 -8.30
N LYS A 63 -23.23 10.60 -8.57
CA LYS A 63 -23.79 9.95 -9.78
C LYS A 63 -23.18 10.52 -11.06
N GLU A 64 -22.79 11.79 -11.02
CA GLU A 64 -21.93 12.42 -12.00
C GLU A 64 -20.66 12.90 -11.33
N ARG A 65 -19.58 12.12 -11.42
CA ARG A 65 -18.26 12.71 -11.32
C ARG A 65 -18.08 13.55 -12.59
N PRO A 66 -17.85 14.87 -12.51
CA PRO A 66 -17.34 15.61 -13.66
C PRO A 66 -16.02 14.92 -14.04
N ARG A 67 -16.05 14.12 -15.12
CA ARG A 67 -14.85 13.46 -15.59
C ARG A 67 -13.87 14.58 -15.95
N LYS A 68 -12.76 14.67 -15.21
CA LYS A 68 -11.63 15.45 -15.69
C LYS A 68 -11.30 14.92 -17.08
N LYS A 69 -11.46 15.75 -18.12
CA LYS A 69 -10.97 15.45 -19.48
C LYS A 69 -9.43 15.34 -19.55
N SER A 70 -8.73 15.49 -18.43
CA SER A 70 -7.28 15.40 -18.29
C SER A 70 -6.79 13.98 -17.96
N ALA A 71 -7.59 12.92 -18.19
CA ALA A 71 -7.02 11.59 -18.19
C ALA A 71 -5.94 11.58 -19.30
N PRO A 72 -4.67 11.29 -18.97
CA PRO A 72 -3.64 11.26 -20.00
C PRO A 72 -4.01 10.20 -21.04
N GLU A 73 -3.75 10.48 -22.32
CA GLU A 73 -4.04 9.54 -23.42
C GLU A 73 -3.40 8.16 -23.20
N THR A 74 -2.40 8.08 -22.32
CA THR A 74 -1.71 6.86 -21.88
C THR A 74 -2.59 5.88 -21.08
N LEU A 75 -3.75 6.29 -20.57
CA LEU A 75 -4.66 5.40 -19.82
C LEU A 75 -5.84 4.88 -20.66
N THR A 76 -5.89 5.23 -21.95
CA THR A 76 -6.89 4.67 -22.86
C THR A 76 -6.30 3.43 -23.51
N LEU A 77 -6.89 2.26 -23.27
CA LEU A 77 -6.51 1.05 -23.99
C LEU A 77 -6.68 1.30 -25.50
N PRO A 78 -5.72 0.89 -26.35
CA PRO A 78 -5.89 1.03 -27.79
C PRO A 78 -7.13 0.26 -28.24
N ASP A 79 -7.96 0.93 -29.05
CA ASP A 79 -9.18 0.34 -29.61
C ASP A 79 -8.83 -0.94 -30.40
N PRO A 80 -9.38 -2.12 -30.05
CA PRO A 80 -9.09 -3.37 -30.75
C PRO A 80 -9.50 -3.34 -32.24
N GLY A 81 -10.30 -2.35 -32.67
CA GLY A 81 -10.64 -2.11 -34.08
C GLY A 81 -9.61 -1.28 -34.85
N ARG A 82 -8.67 -0.58 -34.18
CA ARG A 82 -7.65 0.25 -34.83
C ARG A 82 -6.39 -0.59 -35.07
N ARG A 83 -6.25 -1.10 -36.29
CA ARG A 83 -5.09 -1.91 -36.75
C ARG A 83 -3.77 -1.13 -36.87
N ASP A 84 -3.77 0.15 -36.54
CA ASP A 84 -2.58 1.00 -36.56
C ASP A 84 -2.08 1.31 -35.14
N SER A 85 -2.18 0.35 -34.23
CA SER A 85 -1.69 0.50 -32.86
C SER A 85 -0.16 0.67 -32.87
N LEU A 86 0.26 1.80 -32.30
CA LEU A 86 1.61 2.40 -32.30
C LEU A 86 2.70 1.55 -31.59
N PHE A 87 2.44 0.29 -31.28
CA PHE A 87 3.42 -0.62 -30.71
C PHE A 87 4.08 -1.43 -31.83
N LYS A 88 5.02 -0.79 -32.56
CA LYS A 88 6.03 -1.55 -33.30
C LYS A 88 6.89 -2.29 -32.29
N LEU A 89 6.59 -3.57 -32.05
CA LEU A 89 7.51 -4.47 -31.38
C LEU A 89 8.82 -4.52 -32.20
N PRO A 90 10.00 -4.41 -31.56
CA PRO A 90 11.25 -4.62 -32.27
C PRO A 90 11.27 -6.07 -32.78
N THR A 91 11.24 -6.22 -34.10
CA THR A 91 11.51 -7.51 -34.76
C THR A 91 12.97 -7.81 -34.49
N TYR A 92 13.25 -8.70 -33.54
CA TYR A 92 14.59 -9.28 -33.41
C TYR A 92 14.88 -10.04 -34.70
N GLY A 93 15.77 -9.49 -35.51
CA GLY A 93 16.19 -10.06 -36.77
C GLY A 93 16.66 -11.48 -36.56
N ASN A 94 16.03 -12.40 -37.29
CA ASN A 94 16.44 -13.78 -37.41
C ASN A 94 17.76 -13.80 -38.21
N THR A 95 18.88 -13.52 -37.55
CA THR A 95 20.20 -13.74 -38.15
C THR A 95 20.45 -15.23 -38.16
N ALA A 96 20.10 -15.86 -39.29
CA ALA A 96 20.54 -17.21 -39.59
C ALA A 96 22.07 -17.26 -39.48
N MET A 97 22.57 -18.03 -38.51
CA MET A 97 23.99 -18.35 -38.38
C MET A 97 24.38 -19.17 -39.62
N SER A 98 24.91 -18.49 -40.64
CA SER A 98 25.52 -19.14 -41.80
C SER A 98 26.80 -19.84 -41.33
N VAL A 99 26.74 -21.16 -41.28
CA VAL A 99 27.85 -22.04 -40.94
C VAL A 99 28.91 -21.90 -42.03
N GLY A 100 29.99 -21.16 -41.76
CA GLY A 100 31.07 -21.05 -42.73
C GLY A 100 32.07 -19.97 -42.43
N ASP A 101 32.93 -20.21 -41.42
CA ASP A 101 34.35 -19.91 -41.59
C ASP A 101 35.18 -20.76 -40.62
N ARG A 102 35.92 -21.72 -41.17
CA ARG A 102 36.99 -22.44 -40.49
C ARG A 102 38.31 -21.79 -40.90
N PRO A 103 39.13 -21.27 -39.97
CA PRO A 103 40.48 -20.86 -40.32
C PRO A 103 41.38 -22.09 -40.54
N ARG A 104 42.23 -22.02 -41.57
CA ARG A 104 43.38 -22.93 -41.78
C ARG A 104 44.53 -22.54 -40.87
#